data_AF-A0A9X1UNY7-F1
#
_entry.id   AF-A0A9X1UNY7-F1
#
_cell.length_a   1.000
_cell.length_b   1.000
_cell.length_c   1.000
_cell.angle_alpha   90.00
_cell.angle_beta   90.00
_cell.angle_gamma   90.00
#
_symmetry.space_group_name_H-M   'P 1'
#
loop_
_entity.id
_entity.type
_entity.pdbx_description
1 polymer ?
#
loop_
_entity_poly.entity_id
_entity_poly.type
_entity_poly.pdbx_seq_one_letter_code
_entity_poly.pdbx_strand_id
1 'polypeptide(L)'
;MNPTESVVPALSNDYSEASEALTGIFAVKLSDGGWSVADGIGSSMTRLECAHADGWHLPVRFETEDATLVAIYNGPDASTYDTSPDGVWARYCLSNGGVACETYRRQEGQE
;
A
#
# COMPACT_ATOMS: atom_id res chain seq x y z
N MET A 1 -11.66 34.52 -7.16
CA MET A 1 -11.33 33.36 -8.01
C MET A 1 -10.34 32.54 -7.21
N ASN A 2 -10.81 31.54 -6.47
CA ASN A 2 -9.91 30.65 -5.74
C ASN A 2 -9.48 29.54 -6.72
N PRO A 3 -8.18 29.22 -6.83
CA PRO A 3 -7.76 28.09 -7.63
C PRO A 3 -8.35 26.83 -6.99
N THR A 4 -8.95 26.00 -7.82
CA THR A 4 -9.38 24.65 -7.49
C THR A 4 -8.13 23.88 -7.04
N GLU A 5 -7.84 23.88 -5.74
CA GLU A 5 -7.01 22.85 -5.14
C GLU A 5 -7.73 21.54 -5.42
N SER A 6 -7.28 20.87 -6.47
CA SER A 6 -7.61 19.48 -6.73
C SER A 6 -6.93 18.73 -5.59
N VAL A 7 -7.59 18.67 -4.44
CA VAL A 7 -7.21 17.81 -3.32
C VAL A 7 -7.32 16.41 -3.88
N VAL A 8 -6.22 15.92 -4.46
CA VAL A 8 -6.10 14.49 -4.74
C VAL A 8 -6.29 13.84 -3.37
N PRO A 9 -7.38 13.08 -3.15
CA PRO A 9 -7.56 12.45 -1.86
C PRO A 9 -6.32 11.58 -1.62
N ALA A 10 -5.61 11.84 -0.52
CA ALA A 10 -4.60 10.90 -0.06
C ALA A 10 -5.29 9.55 0.03
N LEU A 11 -4.73 8.55 -0.64
CA LEU A 11 -5.36 7.25 -0.65
C LEU A 11 -5.29 6.66 0.76
N SER A 12 -6.47 6.44 1.33
CA SER A 12 -6.66 5.84 2.64
C SER A 12 -6.36 4.33 2.56
N ASN A 13 -6.19 3.68 3.70
CA ASN A 13 -6.21 2.22 3.84
C ASN A 13 -7.62 1.61 3.62
N ASP A 14 -8.42 2.20 2.72
CA ASP A 14 -9.75 1.74 2.31
C ASP A 14 -9.62 0.94 1.02
N TYR A 15 -9.22 -0.32 1.18
CA TYR A 15 -8.97 -1.19 0.03
C TYR A 15 -10.25 -1.83 -0.47
N SER A 16 -10.40 -1.87 -1.79
CA SER A 16 -11.52 -2.56 -2.43
C SER A 16 -11.28 -4.07 -2.49
N GLU A 17 -10.02 -4.48 -2.59
CA GLU A 17 -9.59 -5.89 -2.65
C GLU A 17 -8.29 -6.05 -1.85
N ALA A 18 -8.13 -7.17 -1.16
CA ALA A 18 -6.91 -7.51 -0.43
C ALA A 18 -6.66 -9.03 -0.53
N SER A 19 -5.46 -9.39 -0.94
CA SER A 19 -5.00 -10.78 -1.08
C SER A 19 -3.76 -10.99 -0.23
N GLU A 20 -3.83 -11.90 0.74
CA GLU A 20 -2.68 -12.26 1.56
C GLU A 20 -1.65 -13.02 0.72
N ALA A 21 -0.40 -12.55 0.74
CA ALA A 21 0.70 -13.18 0.02
C ALA A 21 1.70 -13.81 1.00
N LEU A 22 2.06 -13.07 2.04
CA LEU A 22 2.87 -13.54 3.16
C LEU A 22 2.13 -13.23 4.45
N THR A 23 2.41 -13.97 5.53
CA THR A 23 1.78 -13.71 6.83
C THR A 23 2.00 -12.26 7.23
N GLY A 24 0.92 -11.48 7.26
CA GLY A 24 0.95 -10.05 7.59
C GLY A 24 1.35 -9.11 6.46
N ILE A 25 1.50 -9.58 5.22
CA ILE A 25 1.73 -8.73 4.03
C ILE A 25 0.76 -9.11 2.90
N PHE A 26 0.06 -8.09 2.41
CA PHE A 26 -1.06 -8.22 1.50
C PHE A 26 -0.80 -7.43 0.22
N ALA A 27 -1.23 -7.98 -0.91
CA ALA A 27 -1.47 -7.20 -2.12
C ALA A 27 -2.84 -6.56 -1.98
N VAL A 28 -2.91 -5.23 -2.07
CA VAL A 28 -4.13 -4.47 -1.87
C VAL A 28 -4.45 -3.61 -3.09
N LYS A 29 -5.74 -3.52 -3.42
CA LYS A 29 -6.24 -2.70 -4.50
C LYS A 29 -6.84 -1.40 -3.96
N LEU A 30 -6.28 -0.30 -4.41
CA LEU A 30 -6.67 1.04 -4.04
C LEU A 30 -7.88 1.50 -4.87
N SER A 31 -8.58 2.53 -4.39
CA SER A 31 -9.84 3.00 -4.99
C SER A 31 -9.67 3.53 -6.43
N ASP A 32 -8.44 3.88 -6.83
CA ASP A 32 -8.10 4.31 -8.18
C ASP A 32 -7.72 3.13 -9.12
N GLY A 33 -7.95 1.90 -8.65
CA GLY A 33 -7.75 0.65 -9.37
C GLY A 33 -6.31 0.15 -9.42
N GLY A 34 -5.34 0.89 -8.86
CA GLY A 34 -3.96 0.43 -8.78
C GLY A 34 -3.75 -0.54 -7.61
N TRP A 35 -2.68 -1.33 -7.70
CA TRP A 35 -2.29 -2.28 -6.66
C TRP A 35 -1.07 -1.78 -5.88
N SER A 36 -0.99 -2.09 -4.60
CA SER A 36 0.17 -1.84 -3.74
C SER A 36 0.34 -2.97 -2.72
N VAL A 37 1.42 -2.90 -1.96
CA VAL A 37 1.74 -3.82 -0.86
C VAL A 37 1.39 -3.15 0.46
N ALA A 38 0.64 -3.82 1.34
CA ALA A 38 0.26 -3.34 2.66
C ALA A 38 0.59 -4.34 3.77
N ASP A 39 0.76 -3.86 5.01
CA ASP A 39 0.92 -4.70 6.22
C ASP A 39 -0.41 -5.21 6.80
N GLY A 40 -1.52 -5.06 6.06
CA GLY A 40 -2.85 -5.43 6.53
C GLY A 40 -3.93 -5.17 5.49
N ILE A 41 -5.14 -5.66 5.78
CA ILE A 41 -6.32 -5.56 4.92
C ILE A 41 -7.01 -4.18 4.97
N GLY A 42 -6.47 -3.24 5.75
CA GLY A 42 -6.98 -1.88 5.86
C GLY A 42 -8.16 -1.74 6.83
N SER A 43 -8.65 -0.50 6.99
CA SER A 43 -9.61 -0.12 8.03
C SER A 43 -11.03 -0.62 7.74
N SER A 44 -11.43 -0.72 6.48
CA SER A 44 -12.80 -1.13 6.09
C SER A 44 -13.03 -2.63 6.01
N MET A 45 -11.99 -3.46 6.00
CA MET A 45 -12.12 -4.93 5.98
C MET A 45 -12.02 -5.56 7.38
N THR A 46 -12.18 -4.77 8.45
CA THR A 46 -11.99 -5.22 9.83
C THR A 46 -13.02 -6.28 10.24
N ARG A 47 -12.61 -7.55 10.16
CA ARG A 47 -12.97 -8.53 11.18
C ARG A 47 -12.19 -8.14 12.43
N LEU A 48 -12.89 -7.83 13.51
CA LEU A 48 -12.42 -7.23 14.78
C LEU A 48 -11.20 -7.95 15.45
N GLU A 49 -10.81 -9.11 14.94
CA GLU A 49 -9.77 -10.01 15.45
C GLU A 49 -8.37 -9.79 14.83
N CYS A 50 -8.22 -8.99 13.77
CA CYS A 50 -6.94 -8.74 13.08
C CYS A 50 -6.33 -7.35 13.33
N ALA A 51 -6.64 -6.72 14.47
CA ALA A 51 -6.31 -5.33 14.81
C ALA A 51 -4.82 -5.04 15.11
N HIS A 52 -3.88 -5.85 14.60
CA HIS A 52 -2.44 -5.66 14.88
C HIS A 52 -1.72 -4.78 13.85
N ALA A 53 -2.30 -4.53 12.68
CA ALA A 53 -1.76 -3.62 11.68
C ALA A 53 -2.88 -2.74 11.12
N ASP A 54 -2.63 -1.44 11.01
CA ASP A 54 -3.55 -0.47 10.41
C ASP A 54 -3.77 -0.77 8.90
N GLY A 55 -2.93 -1.62 8.30
CA GLY A 55 -2.99 -1.96 6.89
C GLY A 55 -2.59 -0.78 6.04
N TRP A 56 -1.45 -0.17 6.32
CA TRP A 56 -0.90 0.91 5.52
C TRP A 56 -0.12 0.35 4.34
N HIS A 57 -0.27 0.96 3.17
CA HIS A 57 0.39 0.52 1.95
C HIS A 57 1.67 1.31 1.66
N LEU A 58 2.53 0.71 0.84
CA LEU A 58 3.69 1.40 0.27
C LEU A 58 3.24 2.50 -0.71
N PRO A 59 4.02 3.58 -0.89
CA PRO A 59 3.80 4.60 -1.91
C PRO A 59 4.26 4.12 -3.30
N VAL A 60 3.90 2.89 -3.66
CA VAL A 60 4.26 2.23 -4.92
C VAL A 60 3.00 1.68 -5.57
N ARG A 61 2.90 1.80 -6.89
CA ARG A 61 1.80 1.29 -7.69
C ARG A 61 2.28 0.17 -8.61
N PHE A 62 1.53 -0.91 -8.63
CA PHE A 62 1.58 -1.95 -9.65
C PHE A 62 0.31 -1.91 -10.50
N GLU A 63 0.41 -2.36 -11.76
CA GLU A 63 -0.73 -2.42 -12.66
C GLU A 63 -1.68 -3.60 -12.34
N THR A 64 -1.14 -4.69 -11.79
CA THR A 64 -1.89 -5.93 -11.55
C THR A 64 -1.62 -6.50 -10.17
N GLU A 65 -2.60 -7.27 -9.68
CA GLU A 65 -2.47 -8.08 -8.47
C GLU A 65 -1.28 -9.04 -8.57
N ASP A 66 -1.17 -9.76 -9.69
CA ASP A 66 -0.12 -10.75 -9.92
C ASP A 66 1.28 -10.15 -9.82
N ALA A 67 1.52 -8.98 -10.43
CA ALA A 67 2.80 -8.27 -10.31
C ALA A 67 3.11 -7.88 -8.85
N THR A 68 2.07 -7.50 -8.10
CA THR A 68 2.20 -7.16 -6.68
C THR A 68 2.52 -8.39 -5.85
N LEU A 69 1.82 -9.50 -6.06
CA LEU A 69 2.05 -10.78 -5.39
C LEU A 69 3.47 -11.29 -5.67
N VAL A 70 3.92 -11.26 -6.93
CA VAL A 70 5.28 -11.63 -7.32
C VAL A 70 6.31 -10.76 -6.59
N ALA A 71 6.07 -9.44 -6.49
CA ALA A 71 6.95 -8.55 -5.74
C ALA A 71 6.98 -8.90 -4.24
N ILE A 72 5.86 -9.31 -3.65
CA ILE A 72 5.80 -9.73 -2.24
C ILE A 72 6.53 -11.06 -2.02
N TYR A 73 6.27 -12.08 -2.84
CA TYR A 73 6.88 -13.40 -2.70
C TYR A 73 8.39 -13.41 -2.86
N ASN A 74 8.92 -12.51 -3.70
CA ASN A 74 10.36 -12.36 -3.90
C ASN A 74 10.95 -11.21 -3.05
N GLY A 75 10.12 -10.56 -2.24
CA GLY A 75 10.47 -9.38 -1.48
C GLY A 75 11.43 -9.64 -0.32
N PRO A 76 11.83 -8.57 0.38
CA PRO A 76 12.59 -8.64 1.62
C PRO A 76 11.85 -9.43 2.71
N ASP A 77 12.52 -9.73 3.82
CA ASP A 77 11.86 -10.31 4.99
C ASP A 77 10.71 -9.41 5.48
N ALA A 78 9.57 -10.03 5.80
CA ALA A 78 8.38 -9.31 6.28
C ALA A 78 8.64 -8.50 7.57
N SER A 79 9.60 -8.92 8.40
CA SER A 79 10.03 -8.18 9.59
C SER A 79 10.71 -6.84 9.28
N THR A 80 11.11 -6.61 8.02
CA THR A 80 11.69 -5.34 7.55
C THR A 80 10.65 -4.44 6.87
N TYR A 81 9.38 -4.84 6.88
CA TYR A 81 8.30 -4.05 6.30
C TYR A 81 8.15 -2.72 7.03
N ASP A 82 8.15 -1.66 6.24
CA ASP A 82 7.97 -0.29 6.67
C ASP A 82 7.36 0.49 5.51
N THR A 83 6.50 1.45 5.85
CA THR A 83 5.73 2.22 4.87
C THR A 83 6.44 3.46 4.37
N SER A 84 7.68 3.70 4.81
CA SER A 84 8.49 4.80 4.32
C SER A 84 8.74 4.67 2.81
N PRO A 85 8.63 5.77 2.04
CA PRO A 85 8.99 5.79 0.61
C PRO A 85 10.44 5.38 0.35
N ASP A 86 11.31 5.53 1.35
CA ASP A 86 12.72 5.18 1.30
C ASP A 86 13.03 3.83 1.97
N GLY A 87 12.00 3.12 2.45
CA GLY A 87 12.12 1.82 3.06
C GLY A 87 12.64 0.75 2.10
N VAL A 88 13.15 -0.35 2.66
CA VAL A 88 13.69 -1.49 1.90
C VAL A 88 12.64 -2.05 0.95
N TRP A 89 11.41 -2.19 1.43
CA TRP A 89 10.27 -2.67 0.66
C TRP A 89 9.88 -1.72 -0.47
N ALA A 90 9.75 -0.41 -0.22
CA ALA A 90 9.44 0.56 -1.26
C ALA A 90 10.50 0.53 -2.38
N ARG A 91 11.79 0.55 -2.04
CA ARG A 91 12.89 0.46 -3.01
C ARG A 91 12.88 -0.86 -3.77
N TYR A 92 12.61 -1.97 -3.09
CA TYR A 92 12.52 -3.28 -3.73
C TYR A 92 11.38 -3.30 -4.76
N CYS A 93 10.18 -2.85 -4.38
CA CYS A 93 9.03 -2.79 -5.27
C CYS A 93 9.31 -1.91 -6.50
N LEU A 94 9.95 -0.75 -6.32
CA LEU A 94 10.36 0.13 -7.42
C LEU A 94 11.36 -0.54 -8.37
N SER A 95 12.29 -1.35 -7.85
CA SER A 95 13.24 -2.11 -8.67
C SER A 95 12.60 -3.31 -9.40
N ASN A 96 11.38 -3.71 -9.01
CA ASN A 96 10.69 -4.90 -9.51
C ASN A 96 9.39 -4.57 -10.26
N GLY A 97 9.35 -3.42 -10.92
CA GLY A 97 8.24 -3.04 -11.81
C GLY A 97 7.14 -2.20 -11.15
N GLY A 98 7.27 -1.90 -9.85
CA GLY A 98 6.44 -0.90 -9.20
C GLY A 98 6.83 0.51 -9.63
N VAL A 99 5.85 1.42 -9.67
CA VAL A 99 6.06 2.84 -9.98
C VAL A 99 5.80 3.67 -8.73
N ALA A 100 6.68 4.62 -8.43
CA ALA A 100 6.47 5.53 -7.31
C ALA A 100 5.18 6.33 -7.53
N CYS A 101 4.31 6.32 -6.53
CA CYS A 101 3.04 7.04 -6.60
C CYS A 101 2.93 8.01 -5.43
N GLU A 102 3.13 9.30 -5.70
CA GLU A 102 3.06 10.35 -4.68
C GLU A 102 1.67 10.47 -4.06
N THR A 103 0.61 10.15 -4.80
CA THR A 103 -0.76 10.10 -4.29
C THR A 103 -0.95 9.02 -3.22
N TYR A 104 -0.08 8.01 -3.21
CA TYR A 104 -0.09 6.91 -2.25
C TYR A 104 0.76 7.22 -1.02
N ARG A 105 1.51 8.34 -1.00
CA ARG A 105 2.22 8.73 0.20
C ARG A 105 1.20 9.05 1.29
N ARG A 106 1.47 8.51 2.48
CA ARG A 106 0.84 8.97 3.70
C ARG A 106 1.16 10.47 3.85
N GLN A 107 0.13 11.29 4.00
CA GLN A 107 0.34 12.64 4.48
C GLN A 107 0.67 12.56 5.97
N GLU A 108 1.90 12.89 6.34
CA GLU A 108 2.24 13.10 7.75
C GLU A 108 1.40 14.30 8.24
N GLY A 109 0.43 14.05 9.15
CA GLY A 109 -0.35 15.13 9.78
C GLY A 109 -1.87 14.97 9.86
N GLN A 110 -2.44 13.76 9.79
CA GLN A 110 -3.82 13.55 10.29
C GLN A 110 -3.75 12.92 11.68
N GLU A 111 -3.55 13.79 12.67
CA GLU A 111 -3.77 13.52 14.11
C GLU A 111 -5.27 13.55 14.44
#